data_AF-A0A367JEW5-F1
#
_entry.id   AF-A0A367JEW5-F1
#
_cell.length_a   1.000
_cell.length_b   1.000
_cell.length_c   1.000
_cell.angle_alpha   90.00
_cell.angle_beta   90.00
_cell.angle_gamma   90.00
#
_symmetry.space_group_name_H-M   'P 1'
#
loop_
_entity.id
_entity.type
_entity.pdbx_description
1 polymer ?
#
loop_
_entity_poly.entity_id
_entity_poly.type
_entity_poly.pdbx_seq_one_letter_code
_entity_poly.pdbx_strand_id
1 'polypeptide(L)'
;MSAFRDACKARGQNAYIGAELENMLSKFDGINITQSECRLCDTSSGTNTAKLFIWDALEVIKSVQDIIGPVLGINTKEELDIFLEKYKHDLETKESVYRLDSVAVKKL
;
A
#
# COMPACT_ATOMS: atom_id res chain seq x y z
N MET A 1 -1.54 11.53 1.39
CA MET A 1 -1.90 10.43 0.46
C MET A 1 -3.11 10.79 -0.41
N SER A 2 -2.99 11.77 -1.32
CA SER A 2 -4.00 12.01 -2.37
C SER A 2 -3.59 11.33 -3.67
N ALA A 3 -2.35 11.53 -4.13
CA ALA A 3 -1.84 11.03 -5.40
C ALA A 3 -2.03 9.52 -5.63
N PHE A 4 -1.73 8.68 -4.63
CA PHE A 4 -1.88 7.22 -4.75
C PHE A 4 -3.34 6.79 -4.86
N ARG A 5 -4.21 7.37 -4.03
CA ARG A 5 -5.66 7.15 -4.09
C ARG A 5 -6.23 7.60 -5.43
N ASP A 6 -5.79 8.76 -5.92
CA ASP A 6 -6.25 9.33 -7.18
C ASP A 6 -5.75 8.47 -8.37
N ALA A 7 -4.54 7.91 -8.29
CA ALA A 7 -4.01 6.94 -9.24
C ALA A 7 -4.83 5.63 -9.27
N CYS A 8 -5.17 5.06 -8.11
CA CYS A 8 -6.08 3.91 -8.03
C CYS A 8 -7.44 4.24 -8.65
N LYS A 9 -8.02 5.39 -8.30
CA LYS A 9 -9.32 5.83 -8.82
C LYS A 9 -9.31 5.98 -10.34
N ALA A 10 -8.25 6.54 -10.92
CA ALA A 10 -8.08 6.66 -12.37
C ALA A 10 -8.05 5.30 -13.09
N ARG A 11 -7.66 4.24 -12.40
CA ARG A 11 -7.68 2.84 -12.89
C ARG A 11 -8.96 2.08 -12.51
N GLY A 12 -9.96 2.73 -11.92
CA GLY A 12 -11.18 2.08 -11.43
C GLY A 12 -10.96 1.21 -10.18
N GLN A 13 -9.87 1.42 -9.44
CA GLN A 13 -9.51 0.66 -8.25
C GLN A 13 -9.87 1.42 -6.96
N ASN A 14 -10.26 0.69 -5.92
CA ASN A 14 -10.43 1.24 -4.56
C ASN A 14 -9.12 1.06 -3.77
N ALA A 15 -8.41 2.15 -3.48
CA ALA A 15 -7.18 2.14 -2.69
C ALA A 15 -7.37 1.65 -1.25
N TYR A 16 -8.61 1.63 -0.75
CA TYR A 16 -8.95 1.21 0.61
C TYR A 16 -9.69 -0.12 0.66
N ILE A 17 -9.67 -0.88 -0.44
CA ILE A 17 -10.44 -2.13 -0.56
C ILE A 17 -10.16 -3.11 0.57
N GLY A 18 -8.91 -3.17 1.07
CA GLY A 18 -8.50 -4.04 2.17
C GLY A 18 -9.38 -3.87 3.42
N ALA A 19 -9.65 -2.62 3.80
CA ALA A 19 -10.47 -2.29 4.97
C ALA A 19 -11.97 -2.62 4.79
N GLU A 20 -12.41 -2.80 3.54
CA GLU A 20 -13.79 -3.11 3.19
C GLU A 20 -14.03 -4.61 2.95
N LEU A 21 -12.97 -5.42 2.84
CA LEU A 21 -13.04 -6.84 2.44
C LEU A 21 -14.03 -7.65 3.28
N GLU A 22 -13.98 -7.51 4.61
CA GLU A 22 -14.85 -8.26 5.51
C GLU A 22 -16.32 -7.90 5.29
N ASN A 23 -16.63 -6.61 5.22
CA ASN A 23 -17.98 -6.10 4.96
C ASN A 23 -18.49 -6.45 3.55
N MET A 24 -17.60 -6.58 2.57
CA MET A 24 -17.99 -7.04 1.25
C MET A 24 -18.34 -8.53 1.26
N LEU A 25 -17.52 -9.35 1.93
CA LEU A 25 -17.70 -10.79 2.00
C LEU A 25 -18.90 -11.18 2.87
N SER A 26 -19.20 -10.43 3.93
CA SER A 26 -20.33 -10.71 4.83
C SER A 26 -21.71 -10.60 4.14
N LYS A 27 -21.77 -10.00 2.94
CA LYS A 27 -23.00 -9.86 2.15
C LYS A 27 -23.34 -11.09 1.30
N PHE A 28 -22.44 -12.08 1.21
CA PHE A 28 -22.65 -13.26 0.40
C PHE A 28 -23.27 -14.39 1.21
N ASP A 29 -24.43 -14.86 0.77
CA ASP A 29 -24.98 -16.13 1.23
C ASP A 29 -24.11 -17.29 0.70
N GLY A 30 -23.78 -18.28 1.54
CA GLY A 30 -23.00 -19.46 1.13
C GLY A 30 -21.52 -19.46 1.54
N ILE A 31 -21.06 -18.41 2.24
CA ILE A 31 -19.73 -18.39 2.87
C ILE A 31 -19.83 -18.05 4.35
N ASN A 32 -18.84 -18.52 5.10
CA ASN A 32 -18.61 -18.16 6.49
C ASN A 32 -17.24 -17.52 6.64
N ILE A 33 -17.18 -16.34 7.24
CA ILE A 33 -15.91 -15.69 7.58
C ILE A 33 -15.32 -16.42 8.78
N THR A 34 -14.15 -17.04 8.62
CA THR A 34 -13.50 -17.81 9.69
C THR A 34 -12.43 -16.99 10.41
N GLN A 35 -11.90 -15.95 9.78
CA GLN A 35 -10.89 -15.07 10.34
C GLN A 35 -10.90 -13.73 9.61
N SER A 36 -10.68 -12.65 10.35
CA SER A 36 -10.42 -11.32 9.83
C SER A 36 -9.32 -10.69 10.68
N GLU A 37 -8.24 -10.26 10.04
CA GLU A 37 -7.10 -9.64 10.70
C GLU A 37 -6.68 -8.35 10.00
N CYS A 38 -6.31 -7.35 10.80
CA CYS A 38 -5.57 -6.18 10.34
C CYS A 38 -4.22 -6.18 11.05
N ARG A 39 -3.14 -6.26 10.27
CA ARG A 39 -1.77 -6.17 10.78
C ARG A 39 -1.12 -4.87 10.33
N LEU A 40 -0.37 -4.30 11.26
CA LEU A 40 0.39 -3.08 11.07
C LEU A 40 1.88 -3.42 11.11
N CYS A 41 2.64 -2.86 10.18
CA CYS A 41 4.09 -2.93 10.19
C CYS A 41 4.65 -1.52 10.24
N ASP A 42 5.30 -1.18 11.35
CA ASP A 42 6.13 0.02 11.45
C ASP A 42 7.39 -0.17 10.60
N THR A 43 7.51 0.61 9.53
CA THR A 43 8.64 0.52 8.60
C THR A 43 9.94 1.01 9.20
N SER A 44 9.89 1.84 10.25
CA SER A 44 11.07 2.33 10.96
C SER A 44 11.66 1.31 11.93
N SER A 45 10.97 0.19 12.18
CA SER A 45 11.37 -0.84 13.15
C SER A 45 12.68 -1.58 12.83
N GLY A 46 13.20 -1.46 11.60
CA GLY A 46 14.43 -2.14 11.16
C GLY A 46 14.31 -3.66 11.02
N THR A 47 13.12 -4.23 11.26
CA THR A 47 12.85 -5.67 11.09
C THR A 47 12.99 -6.11 9.63
N ASN A 48 13.19 -7.42 9.40
CA ASN A 48 13.23 -7.95 8.03
C ASN A 48 11.94 -7.68 7.25
N THR A 49 10.78 -7.80 7.92
CA THR A 49 9.49 -7.48 7.34
C THR A 49 9.38 -6.00 6.96
N ALA A 50 9.83 -5.09 7.83
CA ALA A 50 9.86 -3.66 7.52
C ALA A 50 10.72 -3.35 6.29
N LYS A 51 11.92 -3.95 6.18
CA LYS A 51 12.80 -3.79 5.01
C LYS A 51 12.15 -4.27 3.71
N LEU A 52 11.41 -5.37 3.76
CA LEU A 52 10.66 -5.88 2.60
C LEU A 52 9.53 -4.94 2.20
N PHE A 53 8.78 -4.37 3.16
CA PHE A 53 7.75 -3.39 2.84
C PHE A 53 8.31 -2.07 2.32
N ILE A 54 9.47 -1.63 2.81
CA ILE A 54 10.17 -0.48 2.23
C ILE A 54 10.55 -0.76 0.78
N TRP A 55 11.10 -1.94 0.50
CA TRP A 55 11.43 -2.32 -0.88
C TRP A 55 10.18 -2.33 -1.78
N ASP A 56 9.08 -2.94 -1.32
CA ASP A 56 7.81 -2.99 -2.03
C ASP A 56 7.27 -1.57 -2.31
N ALA A 57 7.32 -0.68 -1.32
CA ALA A 57 6.93 0.72 -1.48
C ALA A 57 7.70 1.41 -2.61
N LEU A 58 9.01 1.20 -2.69
CA LEU A 58 9.87 1.80 -3.72
C LEU A 58 9.54 1.24 -5.12
N GLU A 59 9.33 -0.07 -5.24
CA GLU A 59 8.95 -0.70 -6.51
C GLU A 59 7.56 -0.26 -6.98
N VAL A 60 6.61 -0.10 -6.05
CA VAL A 60 5.29 0.45 -6.36
C VAL A 60 5.42 1.86 -6.95
N ILE A 61 6.18 2.76 -6.33
CA ILE A 61 6.39 4.13 -6.84
C ILE A 61 6.99 4.10 -8.25
N LYS A 62 8.00 3.27 -8.51
CA LYS A 62 8.59 3.11 -9.85
C LYS A 62 7.55 2.64 -10.87
N SER A 63 6.72 1.66 -10.51
CA SER A 63 5.72 1.06 -11.42
C SER A 63 4.58 2.01 -11.82
N VAL A 64 4.32 3.04 -11.00
CA VAL A 64 3.24 4.02 -11.23
C VAL A 64 3.78 5.43 -11.47
N GLN A 65 5.09 5.58 -11.71
CA GLN A 65 5.77 6.86 -11.86
C GLN A 65 5.10 7.76 -12.92
N ASP A 66 4.59 7.21 -14.02
CA ASP A 66 3.97 8.00 -15.09
C ASP A 66 2.66 8.66 -14.63
N ILE A 67 2.05 8.14 -13.57
CA ILE A 67 0.80 8.66 -12.99
C ILE A 67 1.10 9.59 -11.82
N ILE A 68 1.94 9.16 -10.87
CA ILE A 68 2.19 9.93 -9.65
C ILE A 68 3.32 10.94 -9.80
N GLY A 69 4.26 10.73 -10.72
CA GLY A 69 5.43 11.56 -10.95
C GLY A 69 5.06 13.01 -11.21
N PRO A 70 4.18 13.33 -12.19
CA PRO A 70 3.74 14.70 -12.44
C PRO A 70 3.11 15.37 -11.21
N VAL A 71 2.35 14.62 -10.40
CA VAL A 71 1.73 15.13 -9.17
C VAL A 71 2.77 15.42 -8.08
N LEU A 72 3.86 14.66 -8.07
CA LEU A 72 4.98 14.82 -7.16
C LEU A 72 6.05 15.81 -7.69
N GLY A 73 5.85 16.38 -8.87
CA GLY A 73 6.84 17.25 -9.51
C GLY A 73 8.07 16.51 -10.05
N ILE A 74 7.96 15.20 -10.25
CA ILE A 74 9.01 14.32 -10.77
C ILE A 74 8.79 14.15 -12.27
N ASN A 75 9.67 14.75 -13.07
CA ASN A 75 9.59 14.77 -14.53
C ASN A 75 10.75 14.06 -15.21
N THR A 76 11.82 13.77 -14.46
CA THR A 76 13.02 13.11 -14.94
C THR A 76 13.38 11.90 -14.10
N LYS A 77 14.20 11.01 -14.68
CA LYS A 77 14.73 9.85 -13.96
C LYS A 77 15.60 10.27 -12.76
N GLU A 78 16.39 11.33 -12.91
CA GLU A 78 17.24 11.83 -11.83
C GLU A 78 16.41 12.35 -10.65
N GLU A 79 15.33 13.09 -10.92
CA GLU A 79 14.39 13.52 -9.88
C GLU A 79 13.71 12.35 -9.19
N LEU A 80 13.39 11.28 -9.92
CA LEU A 80 12.84 10.06 -9.35
C LEU A 80 13.85 9.36 -8.42
N ASP A 81 15.10 9.22 -8.85
CA ASP A 81 16.14 8.59 -8.05
C ASP A 81 16.37 9.36 -6.73
N ILE A 82 16.41 10.71 -6.80
CA ILE A 82 16.49 11.59 -5.62
C ILE A 82 15.27 11.44 -4.72
N PHE A 83 14.07 11.36 -5.30
CA PHE A 83 12.84 11.15 -4.55
C PHE A 83 12.84 9.80 -3.82
N LEU A 84 13.21 8.72 -4.51
CA LEU A 84 13.23 7.37 -3.95
C LEU A 84 14.25 7.25 -2.80
N GLU A 85 15.41 7.90 -2.90
CA GLU A 85 16.39 7.93 -1.82
C GLU A 85 15.82 8.61 -0.56
N LYS A 86 15.21 9.79 -0.72
CA LYS A 86 14.57 10.51 0.39
C LYS A 86 13.39 9.74 0.97
N TYR A 87 12.55 9.16 0.10
CA TYR A 87 11.38 8.40 0.51
C TYR A 87 11.77 7.14 1.29
N LYS A 88 12.80 6.42 0.82
CA LYS A 88 13.39 5.29 1.56
C LYS A 88 13.89 5.74 2.93
N HIS A 89 14.69 6.80 3.00
CA HIS A 89 15.23 7.33 4.24
C HIS A 89 14.11 7.68 5.23
N ASP A 90 13.03 8.29 4.75
CA ASP A 90 11.87 8.62 5.57
C ASP A 90 11.17 7.37 6.11
N LEU A 91 10.95 6.35 5.28
CA LEU A 91 10.36 5.08 5.75
C LEU A 91 11.23 4.35 6.76
N GLU A 92 12.55 4.49 6.67
CA GLU A 92 13.53 3.88 7.59
C GLU A 92 13.67 4.62 8.92
N THR A 93 13.32 5.91 8.98
CA THR A 93 13.66 6.77 10.14
C THR A 93 12.48 7.46 10.80
N LYS A 94 11.37 7.65 10.08
CA LYS A 94 10.16 8.29 10.58
C LYS A 94 9.09 7.24 10.81
N GLU A 95 8.26 7.47 11.83
CA GLU A 95 7.09 6.61 12.09
C GLU A 95 6.20 6.58 10.84
N SER A 96 6.16 5.41 10.22
CA SER A 96 5.41 5.13 8.99
C SER A 96 4.90 3.70 9.08
N VAL A 97 3.61 3.52 8.76
CA VAL A 97 2.95 2.23 8.99
C VAL A 97 2.38 1.68 7.70
N TYR A 98 2.77 0.45 7.40
CA TYR A 98 2.11 -0.38 6.41
C TYR A 98 0.94 -1.13 7.05
N ARG A 99 -0.26 -1.01 6.48
CA ARG A 99 -1.45 -1.75 6.89
C ARG A 99 -1.74 -2.88 5.91
N LEU A 100 -1.92 -4.09 6.42
CA LEU A 100 -2.39 -5.24 5.66
C LEU A 100 -3.64 -5.80 6.32
N ASP A 101 -4.71 -5.83 5.53
CA ASP A 101 -5.97 -6.47 5.92
C ASP A 101 -6.04 -7.85 5.25
N SER A 102 -6.49 -8.87 6.00
CA SER A 102 -6.73 -10.21 5.49
C SER A 102 -8.05 -10.76 6.02
N VAL A 103 -8.77 -11.46 5.15
CA VAL A 103 -10.03 -12.13 5.50
C VAL A 103 -9.99 -13.54 4.94
N ALA A 104 -10.15 -14.53 5.82
CA ALA A 104 -10.28 -15.93 5.44
C ALA A 104 -11.75 -16.34 5.48
N VAL A 105 -12.20 -16.99 4.40
CA VAL A 105 -13.57 -17.47 4.26
C VAL A 105 -13.59 -18.96 3.97
N LYS A 106 -14.64 -19.63 4.43
CA LYS A 106 -14.94 -21.02 4.14
C LYS A 106 -16.32 -21.12 3.50
N LYS A 107 -16.46 -21.95 2.47
CA LYS A 107 -17.78 -22.28 1.91
C LYS A 107 -18.63 -23.00 2.96
N LEU A 108 -19.91 -22.63 3.05
CA LEU A 108 -20.89 -23.34 3.87
C LEU A 108 -21.11 -24.78 3.38
#